data_AF-A0A7C7DW75-F1
#
_entry.id   AF-A0A7C7DW75-F1
#
_cell.length_a   1.000
_cell.length_b   1.000
_cell.length_c   1.000
_cell.angle_alpha   90.00
_cell.angle_beta   90.00
_cell.angle_gamma   90.00
#
_symmetry.space_group_name_H-M   'P 1'
#
loop_
_entity.id
_entity.type
_entity.pdbx_description
1 polymer ?
#
loop_
_entity_poly.entity_id
_entity_poly.type
_entity_poly.pdbx_seq_one_letter_code
_entity_poly.pdbx_strand_id
1 'polypeptide(L)'
;MHQATAYLPGDRRRALLTGQPLPARANGAILFVDISGFTPLTETLARQFGRSRGAELLTRTLNEVYQALIDRVDRHGGSVIGFAGDAITCWFDAADDDLVSARRAP
;
A
#
# COMPACT_ATOMS: atom_id res chain seq x y z
N MET A 1 4.43 8.68 -20.81
CA MET A 1 4.51 9.37 -19.50
C MET A 1 3.38 9.01 -18.51
N HIS A 2 2.35 8.25 -18.90
CA HIS A 2 1.25 7.84 -18.01
C HIS A 2 1.51 6.58 -17.16
N GLN A 3 2.54 5.77 -17.46
CA GLN A 3 2.77 4.50 -16.75
C GLN A 3 3.59 4.63 -15.46
N ALA A 4 4.36 5.71 -15.29
CA ALA A 4 5.23 5.88 -14.13
C ALA A 4 4.50 6.39 -12.88
N THR A 5 3.34 7.03 -13.04
CA THR A 5 2.55 7.60 -11.93
C THR A 5 1.98 6.54 -11.00
N ALA A 6 1.76 5.32 -11.48
CA ALA A 6 1.35 4.17 -10.66
C ALA A 6 2.44 3.75 -9.65
N TYR A 7 3.70 4.10 -9.91
CA TYR A 7 4.83 3.80 -9.02
C TYR A 7 5.20 4.98 -8.11
N LEU A 8 4.46 6.10 -8.21
CA LEU A 8 4.62 7.23 -7.31
C LEU A 8 3.57 7.16 -6.21
N PRO A 9 4.01 7.27 -4.93
CA PRO A 9 3.12 7.52 -3.81
C PRO A 9 2.13 8.67 -4.07
N GLY A 10 0.93 8.55 -3.51
CA GLY A 10 -0.20 9.45 -3.81
C GLY A 10 0.11 10.92 -3.52
N ASP A 11 0.77 11.19 -2.39
CA ASP A 11 1.30 12.49 -1.97
C ASP A 11 2.23 13.11 -3.01
N ARG A 12 3.20 12.35 -3.52
CA ARG A 12 4.16 12.80 -4.55
C ARG A 12 3.45 13.07 -5.86
N ARG A 13 2.50 12.21 -6.24
CA ARG A 13 1.68 12.42 -7.43
C ARG A 13 0.87 13.71 -7.30
N ARG A 14 0.22 13.92 -6.14
CA ARG A 14 -0.57 15.13 -5.86
C ARG A 14 0.31 16.39 -5.91
N ALA A 15 1.47 16.36 -5.25
CA ALA A 15 2.45 17.45 -5.26
C ALA A 15 2.92 17.83 -6.67
N LEU A 16 3.25 16.84 -7.50
CA LEU A 16 3.64 17.07 -8.90
C LEU A 16 2.50 17.67 -9.73
N LEU A 17 1.25 17.25 -9.49
CA LEU A 17 0.08 17.75 -10.22
C LEU A 17 -0.34 19.17 -9.79
N THR A 18 -0.16 19.52 -8.51
CA THR A 18 -0.54 20.84 -7.98
C THR A 18 0.60 21.86 -8.02
N GLY A 19 1.83 21.42 -8.29
CA GLY A 19 3.03 22.27 -8.22
C GLY A 19 3.40 22.67 -6.78
N GLN A 20 2.78 22.07 -5.77
CA GLN A 20 3.08 22.31 -4.36
C GLN A 20 4.17 21.34 -3.90
N PRO A 21 5.32 21.81 -3.39
CA PRO A 21 6.37 20.91 -2.94
C PRO A 21 5.95 20.20 -1.65
N LEU A 22 6.36 18.93 -1.51
CA LEU A 22 6.29 18.23 -0.22
C LEU A 22 7.41 18.74 0.70
N PRO A 23 7.14 18.91 2.00
CA PRO A 23 8.17 19.30 2.95
C PRO A 23 9.23 18.19 3.09
N ALA A 24 10.48 18.58 3.31
CA ALA A 24 11.57 17.62 3.51
C ALA A 24 11.42 16.81 4.82
N ARG A 25 10.62 17.32 5.77
CA ARG A 25 10.28 16.68 7.05
C ARG A 25 8.82 16.99 7.37
N ALA A 26 8.09 15.99 7.85
CA ALA A 26 6.69 16.14 8.24
C ALA A 26 6.41 15.31 9.51
N ASN A 27 5.35 15.68 10.23
CA ASN A 27 4.81 14.89 11.33
C ASN A 27 3.57 14.15 10.84
N GLY A 28 3.33 12.95 11.36
CA GLY A 28 2.25 12.11 10.87
C GLY A 28 2.24 10.75 11.52
N ALA A 29 1.40 9.87 10.99
CA ALA A 29 1.30 8.48 11.42
C ALA A 29 1.76 7.53 10.30
N ILE A 30 2.36 6.42 10.71
CA ILE A 30 2.67 5.30 9.83
C ILE A 30 1.71 4.16 10.15
N LEU A 31 1.07 3.64 9.10
CA LEU A 31 0.40 2.35 9.15
C LEU A 31 1.28 1.33 8.45
N PHE A 32 1.71 0.31 9.20
CA PHE A 32 2.40 -0.85 8.67
C PHE A 32 1.45 -2.05 8.76
N VAL A 33 1.14 -2.66 7.63
CA VAL A 33 0.27 -3.83 7.55
C VAL A 33 1.06 -4.99 6.96
N ASP A 34 1.10 -6.10 7.66
CA ASP A 34 1.67 -7.36 7.22
C ASP A 34 0.54 -8.37 6.96
N ILE A 35 0.48 -8.94 5.75
CA ILE A 35 -0.58 -9.87 5.35
C ILE A 35 -0.25 -11.25 5.91
N SER A 36 -0.81 -11.54 7.09
CA SER A 36 -0.70 -12.85 7.74
C SER A 36 -1.15 -13.99 6.82
N GLY A 37 -0.42 -15.10 6.83
CA GLY A 37 -0.76 -16.31 6.06
C GLY A 37 -0.34 -16.28 4.59
N PHE A 38 0.35 -15.22 4.14
CA PHE A 38 0.89 -15.12 2.79
C PHE A 38 1.92 -16.20 2.46
N THR A 39 2.88 -16.47 3.34
CA THR A 39 3.91 -17.50 3.11
C THR A 39 3.28 -18.90 2.98
N PRO A 40 2.40 -19.36 3.90
CA PRO A 40 1.69 -20.64 3.72
C PRO A 40 0.82 -20.71 2.45
N LEU A 41 0.17 -19.61 2.06
CA LEU A 41 -0.64 -19.54 0.84
C LEU A 41 0.24 -19.71 -0.41
N THR A 42 1.38 -19.01 -0.45
CA THR A 42 2.37 -19.09 -1.53
C THR A 42 2.85 -20.52 -1.75
N GLU A 43 3.26 -21.20 -0.67
CA GLU A 43 3.72 -22.58 -0.71
C GLU A 43 2.63 -23.55 -1.16
N THR A 44 1.38 -23.31 -0.71
CA THR A 44 0.24 -24.15 -1.08
C THR A 44 -0.10 -24.03 -2.56
N LEU A 45 -0.18 -22.80 -3.08
CA LEU A 45 -0.44 -22.57 -4.51
C LEU A 45 0.67 -23.12 -5.41
N ALA A 46 1.93 -22.96 -5.00
CA ALA A 46 3.07 -23.50 -5.73
C ALA A 46 3.06 -25.04 -5.79
N ARG A 47 2.70 -25.71 -4.68
CA ARG A 47 2.56 -27.17 -4.64
C ARG A 47 1.39 -27.67 -5.48
N GLN A 48 0.25 -26.98 -5.43
CA GLN A 48 -1.01 -27.47 -6.01
C GLN A 48 -1.12 -27.18 -7.52
N PHE A 49 -0.57 -26.06 -7.99
CA PHE A 49 -0.70 -25.62 -9.40
C PHE A 49 0.63 -25.53 -10.15
N GLY A 50 1.74 -25.86 -9.48
CA GLY A 50 3.09 -25.65 -10.01
C GLY A 50 3.54 -24.19 -9.90
N ARG A 51 4.85 -23.93 -10.05
CA ARG A 51 5.44 -22.61 -9.77
C ARG A 51 4.82 -21.47 -10.59
N SER A 52 4.65 -21.66 -11.90
CA SER A 52 4.18 -20.59 -12.79
C SER A 52 2.73 -20.18 -12.49
N ARG A 53 1.81 -21.16 -12.51
CA ARG A 53 0.38 -20.89 -12.27
C ARG A 53 0.09 -20.54 -10.80
N GLY A 54 0.84 -21.12 -9.86
CA GLY A 54 0.77 -20.75 -8.45
C GLY A 54 1.17 -19.29 -8.20
N ALA A 55 2.23 -18.82 -8.84
CA ALA A 55 2.66 -17.42 -8.75
C ALA A 55 1.66 -16.45 -9.38
N GLU A 56 1.02 -16.83 -10.50
CA GLU A 56 -0.03 -16.02 -11.11
C GLU A 56 -1.25 -15.86 -10.20
N LEU A 57 -1.74 -16.96 -9.63
CA LEU A 57 -2.86 -16.94 -8.68
C LEU A 57 -2.52 -16.10 -7.44
N LEU A 58 -1.31 -16.28 -6.90
CA LEU A 58 -0.83 -15.50 -5.76
C LEU A 58 -0.82 -14.01 -6.07
N THR A 59 -0.28 -13.63 -7.24
CA THR A 59 -0.22 -12.23 -7.68
C THR A 59 -1.62 -11.62 -7.80
N ARG A 60 -2.59 -12.36 -8.34
CA ARG A 60 -3.98 -11.89 -8.46
C ARG A 60 -4.60 -11.66 -7.08
N THR A 61 -4.51 -12.63 -6.18
CA THR A 61 -5.04 -12.52 -4.82
C THR A 61 -4.40 -11.36 -4.05
N LEU A 62 -3.08 -11.20 -4.15
CA LEU A 62 -2.38 -10.08 -3.53
C LEU A 62 -2.84 -8.74 -4.08
N ASN A 63 -2.95 -8.62 -5.40
CA ASN A 63 -3.41 -7.38 -6.01
C ASN A 63 -4.82 -7.01 -5.53
N GLU A 64 -5.74 -7.97 -5.41
CA GLU A 64 -7.08 -7.71 -4.88
C GLU A 64 -7.05 -7.18 -3.43
N VAL A 65 -6.25 -7.79 -2.55
CA VAL A 65 -6.07 -7.33 -1.17
C VAL A 65 -5.43 -5.95 -1.13
N TYR A 66 -4.36 -5.74 -1.89
CA TYR A 66 -3.67 -4.45 -1.94
C TYR A 66 -4.56 -3.35 -2.48
N GLN A 67 -5.37 -3.59 -3.53
CA GLN A 67 -6.30 -2.59 -4.04
C GLN A 67 -7.31 -2.17 -2.95
N ALA A 68 -7.90 -3.12 -2.22
CA ALA A 68 -8.82 -2.80 -1.13
C ALA A 68 -8.16 -1.97 -0.01
N LEU A 69 -6.90 -2.25 0.31
CA LEU A 69 -6.11 -1.49 1.29
C LEU A 69 -5.75 -0.08 0.76
N ILE A 70 -5.25 0.02 -0.47
CA ILE A 70 -4.91 1.28 -1.14
C ILE A 70 -6.15 2.19 -1.17
N ASP A 71 -7.30 1.67 -1.58
CA ASP A 71 -8.55 2.44 -1.61
C ASP A 71 -8.95 2.94 -0.22
N ARG A 72 -8.68 2.16 0.84
CA ARG A 72 -8.97 2.59 2.21
C ARG A 72 -8.01 3.67 2.65
N VAL A 73 -6.72 3.53 2.37
CA VAL A 73 -5.69 4.52 2.69
C VAL A 73 -6.00 5.85 1.99
N ASP A 74 -6.28 5.82 0.68
CA ASP A 74 -6.58 7.01 -0.11
C ASP A 74 -7.85 7.74 0.38
N ARG A 75 -8.90 7.00 0.74
CA ARG A 75 -10.13 7.56 1.34
C ARG A 75 -9.91 8.28 2.67
N HIS A 76 -8.85 7.94 3.41
CA HIS A 76 -8.50 8.57 4.69
C HIS A 76 -7.34 9.58 4.54
N GLY A 77 -7.10 10.07 3.32
CA GLY A 77 -6.04 11.05 3.03
C GLY A 77 -4.61 10.48 3.07
N GLY A 78 -4.46 9.18 3.31
CA GLY A 78 -3.15 8.55 3.39
C GLY A 78 -2.52 8.29 2.03
N SER A 79 -1.21 8.01 2.04
CA SER A 79 -0.45 7.60 0.87
C SER A 79 0.28 6.31 1.13
N VAL A 80 0.13 5.35 0.21
CA VAL A 80 0.98 4.16 0.19
C VAL A 80 2.37 4.57 -0.29
N ILE A 81 3.37 4.41 0.58
CA ILE A 81 4.75 4.86 0.35
C ILE A 81 5.72 3.71 0.08
N GLY A 82 5.29 2.46 0.28
CA GLY A 82 6.13 1.30 -0.03
C GLY A 82 5.41 -0.04 0.11
N PHE A 83 5.96 -1.02 -0.60
CA PHE A 83 5.60 -2.43 -0.50
C PHE A 83 6.87 -3.22 -0.16
N ALA A 84 6.76 -4.20 0.74
CA ALA A 84 7.86 -5.06 1.15
C ALA A 84 7.35 -6.51 1.25
N GLY A 85 7.45 -7.25 0.14
CA GLY A 85 6.91 -8.61 0.06
C GLY A 85 5.37 -8.61 0.18
N ASP A 86 4.88 -9.08 1.31
CA ASP A 86 3.49 -9.15 1.77
C ASP A 86 3.07 -8.01 2.70
N ALA A 87 3.98 -7.07 2.97
CA ALA A 87 3.70 -5.89 3.78
C ALA A 87 3.53 -4.62 2.95
N ILE A 88 2.70 -3.72 3.46
CA ILE A 88 2.45 -2.38 2.91
C ILE A 88 2.68 -1.32 3.98
N THR A 89 3.37 -0.24 3.60
CA THR A 89 3.65 0.91 4.44
C THR A 89 2.90 2.12 3.92
N CYS A 90 2.10 2.73 4.79
CA CYS A 90 1.28 3.89 4.47
C CYS A 90 1.62 5.06 5.39
N TRP A 91 1.63 6.26 4.83
CA TRP A 91 1.86 7.53 5.52
C TRP A 91 0.58 8.34 5.59
N PHE A 92 0.36 8.98 6.73
CA PHE A 92 -0.75 9.90 6.98
C PHE A 92 -0.17 11.18 7.55
N ASP A 93 -0.31 12.31 6.84
CA ASP A 93 0.23 13.60 7.28
C ASP A 93 -0.64 14.21 8.38
N ALA A 94 -0.03 14.71 9.45
CA ALA A 94 -0.75 15.34 10.56
C ALA A 94 -1.44 16.66 10.18
N ALA A 95 -1.07 17.27 9.06
CA ALA A 95 -1.72 18.46 8.53
C ALA A 95 -3.05 18.16 7.81
N ASP A 96 -3.36 16.90 7.51
CA ASP A 96 -4.67 16.54 6.95
C ASP A 96 -5.69 16.38 8.09
N ASP A 97 -6.70 17.26 8.12
CA ASP A 97 -7.72 17.33 9.19
C ASP A 97 -8.59 16.05 9.33
N ASP A 98 -8.50 15.11 8.40
CA ASP A 98 -9.26 13.86 8.36
C ASP A 98 -8.61 12.69 9.14
N LEU A 99 -7.52 12.93 9.89
CA LEU A 99 -6.86 11.88 10.67
C LEU A 99 -7.74 11.36 11.82
N VAL A 100 -8.47 10.27 11.57
CA VAL A 100 -9.09 9.48 12.63
C VAL A 100 -7.98 8.78 13.43
N SER A 101 -7.98 8.96 14.75
CA SER A 101 -7.06 8.33 15.72
C SER A 101 -6.60 6.93 15.29
N ALA A 102 -5.30 6.79 15.02
CA ALA A 102 -4.67 5.50 14.77
C ALA A 102 -4.76 4.64 16.04
N ARG A 103 -5.54 3.57 15.99
CA ARG A 103 -5.57 2.54 17.02
C ARG A 103 -4.80 1.32 16.53
N ARG A 104 -4.00 0.72 17.39
CA ARG A 104 -3.37 -0.58 17.12
C ARG A 104 -4.50 -1.58 16.86
N ALA A 105 -4.46 -2.27 15.72
CA ALA A 105 -5.34 -3.43 15.51
C ALA A 105 -5.06 -4.46 16.61
N PRO A 106 -6.10 -5.11 17.18
CA PRO A 106 -5.93 -6.08 18.26
C PRO A 106 -5.03 -7.25 17.87
#